data_AF-Q9CT20-F1
#
_entry.id   AF-Q9CT20-F1
#
_cell.length_a   1.000
_cell.length_b   1.000
_cell.length_c   1.000
_cell.angle_alpha   90.00
_cell.angle_beta   90.00
_cell.angle_gamma   90.00
#
_symmetry.space_group_name_H-M   'P 1'
#
loop_
_entity.id
_entity.type
_entity.pdbx_description
1 polymer ?
#
loop_
_entity_poly.entity_id
_entity_poly.type
_entity_poly.pdbx_seq_one_letter_code
_entity_poly.pdbx_strand_id
1 'polypeptide(L)'
;MGDWSALGKLLDKVQAYSTAGGKVWLSVLFIFRILLLGTAVESAWGDEQSAFRCNTQQPGCENVCYDKSFPISHVRFWVLQIIFVSVPTLLYLAHVFYVMRKEEKLNKKE
;
A
#
# COMPACT_ATOMS: atom_id res chain seq x y z
N MET A 1 -10.92 -9.45 -10.88
CA MET A 1 -9.90 -8.66 -11.61
C MET A 1 -10.30 -7.20 -11.52
N GLY A 2 -9.57 -6.40 -10.74
CA GLY A 2 -9.94 -5.01 -10.45
C GLY A 2 -9.88 -4.12 -11.68
N ASP A 3 -10.80 -3.16 -11.78
CA ASP A 3 -10.89 -2.22 -12.90
C ASP A 3 -9.83 -1.11 -12.73
N TRP A 4 -8.66 -1.30 -13.33
CA TRP A 4 -7.50 -0.39 -13.26
C TRP A 4 -7.66 0.87 -14.11
N SER A 5 -8.73 0.97 -14.90
CA SER A 5 -8.95 2.06 -15.85
C SER A 5 -9.12 3.43 -15.17
N ALA A 6 -9.73 3.45 -13.98
CA ALA A 6 -9.91 4.67 -13.19
C ALA A 6 -8.59 5.19 -12.60
N LEU A 7 -7.72 4.28 -12.15
CA LEU A 7 -6.38 4.62 -11.63
C LEU A 7 -5.49 5.18 -12.73
N GLY A 8 -5.54 4.61 -13.93
CA GLY A 8 -4.81 5.11 -15.10
C GLY A 8 -5.17 6.55 -15.46
N LYS A 9 -6.48 6.86 -15.57
CA LYS A 9 -6.96 8.22 -15.88
C LYS A 9 -6.57 9.26 -14.83
N LEU A 10 -6.48 8.86 -13.56
CA LEU A 10 -6.03 9.73 -12.47
C LEU A 10 -4.53 10.00 -12.54
N LEU A 11 -3.73 8.96 -12.78
CA LEU A 11 -2.29 9.06 -12.99
C LEU A 11 -1.96 10.00 -14.15
N ASP A 12 -2.64 9.86 -15.30
CA ASP A 12 -2.42 10.71 -16.47
C ASP A 12 -2.68 12.19 -16.17
N LYS A 13 -3.80 12.49 -15.50
CA LYS A 13 -4.12 13.88 -15.09
C LYS A 13 -3.07 14.44 -14.13
N VAL A 14 -2.61 13.67 -13.15
CA VAL A 14 -1.65 14.15 -12.14
C VAL A 14 -0.25 14.30 -12.73
N GLN A 15 0.16 13.39 -13.61
CA GLN A 15 1.41 13.50 -14.34
C GLN A 15 1.44 14.76 -15.22
N ALA A 16 0.32 15.17 -15.82
CA ALA A 16 0.28 16.39 -16.63
C ALA A 16 0.69 17.67 -15.88
N TYR A 17 0.44 17.74 -14.56
CA TYR A 17 0.81 18.87 -13.70
C TYR A 17 2.14 18.67 -12.94
N SER A 18 2.86 17.57 -13.17
CA SER A 18 4.09 17.23 -12.46
C SER A 18 5.34 17.53 -13.30
N THR A 19 6.43 17.94 -12.65
CA THR A 19 7.75 18.13 -13.27
C THR A 19 8.29 16.80 -13.78
N ALA A 20 9.25 16.81 -14.73
CA ALA A 20 9.79 15.57 -15.30
C ALA A 20 10.31 14.59 -14.22
N GLY A 21 10.98 15.11 -13.19
CA GLY A 21 11.38 14.31 -12.02
C GLY A 21 10.20 13.81 -11.18
N GLY A 22 9.18 14.65 -10.98
CA GLY A 22 7.95 14.27 -10.28
C GLY A 22 7.13 13.20 -11.02
N LYS A 23 7.12 13.21 -12.36
CA LYS A 23 6.49 12.17 -13.19
C LYS A 23 7.14 10.80 -12.98
N VAL A 24 8.48 10.76 -12.98
CA VAL A 24 9.25 9.53 -12.73
C VAL A 24 9.04 9.06 -11.30
N TRP A 25 9.14 9.96 -10.32
CA TRP A 25 8.93 9.64 -8.91
C TRP A 25 7.53 9.11 -8.63
N LEU A 26 6.49 9.76 -9.16
CA LEU A 26 5.10 9.31 -9.03
C LEU A 26 4.87 7.99 -9.75
N SER A 27 5.37 7.80 -10.98
CA SER A 27 5.19 6.54 -11.70
C SER A 27 5.86 5.38 -10.96
N VAL A 28 7.11 5.55 -10.55
CA VAL A 28 7.88 4.51 -9.85
C VAL A 28 7.27 4.21 -8.49
N LEU A 29 7.03 5.22 -7.64
CA LEU A 29 6.48 4.97 -6.31
C LEU A 29 5.05 4.44 -6.34
N PHE A 30 4.21 4.91 -7.26
CA PHE A 30 2.81 4.53 -7.29
C PHE A 30 2.64 3.11 -7.84
N ILE A 31 3.34 2.76 -8.91
CA ILE A 31 3.32 1.40 -9.47
C ILE A 31 3.98 0.42 -8.50
N PHE A 32 5.19 0.74 -8.00
CA PHE A 32 5.90 -0.15 -7.09
C PHE A 32 5.15 -0.34 -5.77
N ARG A 33 4.54 0.71 -5.20
CA ARG A 33 3.77 0.56 -3.95
C ARG A 33 2.47 -0.19 -4.12
N ILE A 34 1.71 0.04 -5.19
CA ILE A 34 0.45 -0.69 -5.37
C ILE A 34 0.71 -2.15 -5.71
N LEU A 35 1.72 -2.44 -6.53
CA LEU A 35 2.17 -3.81 -6.77
C LEU A 35 2.65 -4.46 -5.47
N LEU A 36 3.48 -3.77 -4.69
CA LEU A 36 3.95 -4.30 -3.40
C LEU A 36 2.81 -4.46 -2.39
N LEU A 37 1.82 -3.58 -2.33
CA LEU A 37 0.65 -3.79 -1.47
C LEU A 37 -0.13 -5.03 -1.93
N GLY A 38 -0.32 -5.21 -3.24
CA GLY A 38 -1.01 -6.38 -3.78
C GLY A 38 -0.30 -7.70 -3.49
N THR A 39 1.02 -7.77 -3.69
CA THR A 39 1.81 -8.99 -3.46
C THR A 39 2.12 -9.20 -1.97
N ALA A 40 2.40 -8.14 -1.23
CA ALA A 40 2.73 -8.23 0.17
C ALA A 40 1.50 -8.64 0.99
N VAL A 41 0.29 -8.22 0.64
CA VAL A 41 -0.92 -8.62 1.39
C VAL A 41 -1.14 -10.14 1.32
N GLU A 42 -0.92 -10.81 0.20
CA GLU A 42 -1.03 -12.27 0.16
C GLU A 42 0.10 -12.96 0.94
N SER A 43 1.34 -12.46 0.83
CA SER A 43 2.49 -13.04 1.54
C SER A 43 2.51 -12.73 3.05
N ALA A 44 1.96 -11.60 3.49
CA ALA A 44 2.04 -11.10 4.87
C ALA A 44 1.07 -11.78 5.84
N TRP A 45 0.05 -12.45 5.29
CA TRP A 45 -0.83 -13.33 6.04
C TRP A 45 -0.41 -14.80 5.92
N GLY A 46 0.71 -15.09 5.24
CA GLY A 46 1.34 -16.41 5.30
C GLY A 46 2.01 -16.62 6.66
N ASP A 47 1.65 -17.69 7.35
CA ASP A 47 2.11 -17.94 8.73
C ASP A 47 3.58 -18.42 8.77
N GLU A 48 4.50 -17.47 8.96
CA GLU A 48 5.91 -17.75 9.29
C GLU A 48 6.09 -18.52 10.61
N GLN A 49 5.07 -18.48 11.48
CA GLN A 49 4.98 -19.25 12.72
C GLN A 49 5.09 -20.76 12.49
N SER A 50 4.61 -21.26 11.34
CA SER A 50 4.65 -22.70 11.02
C SER A 50 6.06 -23.27 10.85
N ALA A 51 7.04 -22.42 10.51
CA ALA A 51 8.44 -22.78 10.31
C ALA A 51 9.31 -22.54 11.56
N PHE A 52 8.79 -21.84 12.58
CA PHE A 52 9.47 -21.67 13.85
C PHE A 52 9.45 -22.99 14.63
N ARG A 53 10.54 -23.37 15.31
CA ARG A 53 10.63 -24.62 16.09
C ARG A 53 11.40 -24.41 17.38
N CYS A 54 10.92 -25.02 18.46
CA CYS A 54 11.63 -25.08 19.73
C CYS A 54 12.08 -26.51 20.04
N ASN A 55 13.32 -26.69 20.51
CA ASN A 55 13.82 -27.99 20.99
C ASN A 55 13.31 -28.27 22.41
N THR A 56 12.02 -28.58 22.52
CA THR A 56 11.36 -28.88 23.80
C THR A 56 10.13 -29.75 23.57
N GLN A 57 9.80 -30.60 24.54
CA GLN A 57 8.55 -31.38 24.54
C GLN A 57 7.42 -30.64 25.27
N GLN A 58 7.69 -29.44 25.79
CA GLN A 58 6.70 -28.70 26.56
C GLN A 58 5.62 -28.09 25.64
N PRO A 59 4.33 -28.45 25.84
CA PRO A 59 3.25 -27.93 25.00
C PRO A 59 3.12 -26.41 25.17
N GLY A 60 2.90 -25.71 24.05
CA GLY A 60 2.70 -24.25 24.02
C GLY A 60 3.98 -23.42 24.11
N CYS A 61 5.16 -24.01 24.34
CA CYS A 61 6.42 -23.26 24.38
C CYS A 61 6.71 -22.56 23.04
N GLU A 62 6.48 -23.24 21.92
CA GLU A 62 6.71 -22.70 20.57
C GLU A 62 5.88 -21.43 20.33
N ASN A 63 4.61 -21.40 20.75
CA ASN A 63 3.74 -20.24 20.62
C ASN A 63 4.25 -19.04 21.43
N VAL A 64 4.61 -19.25 22.69
CA VAL A 64 5.07 -18.17 23.58
C VAL A 64 6.45 -17.66 23.14
N CYS A 65 7.35 -18.56 22.73
CA CYS A 65 8.66 -18.19 22.23
C CYS A 65 8.57 -17.42 20.90
N TYR A 66 7.66 -17.81 20.02
CA TYR A 66 7.41 -17.10 18.77
C TYR A 66 6.91 -15.67 19.05
N ASP A 67 5.87 -15.52 19.87
CA ASP A 67 5.30 -14.22 20.23
C ASP A 67 6.33 -13.29 20.91
N LYS A 68 7.18 -13.85 21.78
CA LYS A 68 8.23 -13.08 22.45
C LYS A 68 9.38 -12.67 21.52
N SER A 69 9.74 -13.50 20.55
CA SER A 69 10.84 -13.24 19.63
C SER A 69 10.42 -12.31 18.49
N PHE A 70 9.17 -12.44 18.03
CA PHE A 70 8.60 -11.70 16.92
C PHE A 70 7.23 -11.11 17.29
N PRO A 71 7.19 -10.11 18.19
CA PRO A 71 5.92 -9.50 18.63
C PRO A 71 5.15 -8.86 17.45
N ILE A 72 5.88 -8.37 16.47
CA ILE A 72 5.39 -8.06 15.13
C ILE A 72 6.33 -8.75 14.15
N SER A 73 5.77 -9.46 13.19
CA SER A 73 6.59 -10.04 12.15
C SER A 73 7.12 -9.00 11.17
N HIS A 74 8.29 -9.27 10.61
CA HIS A 74 8.91 -8.37 9.64
C HIS A 74 8.00 -8.11 8.45
N VAL A 75 7.31 -9.13 7.95
CA VAL A 75 6.42 -8.98 6.80
C VAL A 75 5.27 -8.03 7.13
N ARG A 76 4.64 -8.20 8.30
CA ARG A 76 3.57 -7.29 8.78
C ARG A 76 4.08 -5.86 8.99
N PHE A 77 5.29 -5.70 9.52
CA PHE A 77 5.91 -4.38 9.69
C PHE A 77 6.13 -3.67 8.35
N TRP A 78 6.69 -4.36 7.35
CA TRP A 78 6.91 -3.81 6.01
C TRP A 78 5.59 -3.43 5.32
N VAL A 79 4.54 -4.24 5.48
CA VAL A 79 3.20 -3.89 4.98
C VAL A 79 2.70 -2.61 5.62
N LEU A 80 2.76 -2.49 6.96
CA LEU A 80 2.34 -1.28 7.65
C LEU A 80 3.15 -0.07 7.16
N GLN A 81 4.46 -0.20 6.99
CA GLN A 81 5.29 0.86 6.44
C GLN A 81 4.81 1.29 5.05
N ILE A 82 4.60 0.35 4.12
CA ILE A 82 4.13 0.66 2.77
C ILE A 82 2.78 1.39 2.81
N ILE A 83 1.85 0.92 3.66
CA ILE A 83 0.56 1.59 3.89
C ILE A 83 0.80 3.03 4.36
N PHE A 84 1.53 3.23 5.46
CA PHE A 84 1.76 4.55 6.03
C PHE A 84 2.41 5.53 5.05
N VAL A 85 3.39 5.10 4.27
CA VAL A 85 4.02 6.02 3.31
C VAL A 85 3.13 6.25 2.07
N SER A 86 2.22 5.32 1.72
CA SER A 86 1.28 5.48 0.60
C SER A 86 0.07 6.36 0.91
N VAL A 87 -0.41 6.35 2.16
CA VAL A 87 -1.63 7.07 2.58
C VAL A 87 -1.60 8.57 2.26
N PRO A 88 -0.54 9.35 2.56
CA PRO A 88 -0.51 10.78 2.23
C PRO A 88 -0.64 11.06 0.73
N THR A 89 -0.02 10.23 -0.11
CA THR A 89 -0.11 10.35 -1.57
C THR A 89 -1.52 10.05 -2.07
N LEU A 90 -2.15 8.99 -1.54
CA LEU A 90 -3.53 8.65 -1.88
C LEU A 90 -4.53 9.72 -1.46
N LEU A 91 -4.35 10.31 -0.26
CA LEU A 91 -5.17 11.41 0.23
C LEU A 91 -5.04 12.66 -0.63
N TYR A 92 -3.81 13.03 -1.02
CA TYR A 92 -3.58 14.14 -1.94
C TYR A 92 -4.30 13.92 -3.28
N LEU A 93 -4.16 12.73 -3.87
CA LEU A 93 -4.82 12.38 -5.12
C LEU A 93 -6.35 12.40 -5.01
N ALA A 94 -6.90 11.89 -3.91
CA ALA A 94 -8.33 11.93 -3.64
C ALA A 94 -8.83 13.37 -3.52
N HIS A 95 -8.07 14.25 -2.86
CA HIS A 95 -8.38 15.68 -2.76
C HIS A 95 -8.37 16.36 -4.14
N VAL A 96 -7.32 16.14 -4.94
CA VAL A 96 -7.25 16.68 -6.32
C VAL A 96 -8.45 16.21 -7.14
N PHE A 97 -8.78 14.92 -7.09
CA PHE A 97 -9.94 14.38 -7.80
C PHE A 97 -11.26 15.03 -7.36
N TYR A 98 -11.42 15.24 -6.05
CA TYR A 98 -12.59 15.91 -5.49
C TYR A 98 -12.73 17.35 -5.99
N VAL A 99 -11.64 18.12 -5.99
CA VAL A 99 -11.63 19.51 -6.49
C VAL A 99 -11.96 19.54 -7.99
N MET A 100 -11.32 18.70 -8.80
CA MET A 100 -11.60 18.63 -10.24
C MET A 100 -13.07 18.30 -10.54
N ARG A 101 -13.65 17.35 -9.81
CA ARG A 101 -15.07 16.99 -9.93
C ARG A 101 -16.00 18.15 -9.51
N LYS A 102 -15.57 18.97 -8.56
CA LYS A 102 -16.32 20.16 -8.12
C LYS A 102 -16.28 21.26 -9.18
N GLU A 103 -15.12 21.52 -9.78
CA GLU A 103 -14.96 22.47 -10.90
C GLU A 103 -15.75 22.04 -12.15
N GLU A 104 -15.64 20.77 -12.57
CA GLU A 104 -16.41 20.23 -13.71
C GLU A 104 -17.94 20.37 -13.50
N LYS A 105 -18.42 20.32 -12.25
CA LYS A 105 -19.84 20.54 -11.91
C LYS A 105 -20.24 22.02 -11.92
N LEU A 106 -19.32 22.93 -11.62
CA LEU A 106 -19.55 24.37 -11.68
C LEU A 106 -19.59 24.86 -13.13
N ASN A 107 -18.61 24.46 -13.94
CA ASN A 107 -18.53 24.83 -15.36
C ASN A 107 -19.66 24.26 -16.22
N LYS A 108 -20.38 23.24 -15.74
CA LYS A 108 -21.59 22.70 -16.41
C LYS A 108 -22.88 23.44 -16.03
N LYS A 109 -22.83 24.29 -14.99
CA LYS A 109 -23.97 25.09 -14.52
C LYS A 109 -23.97 26.50 -15.10
N GLU A 110 -22.82 27.00 -15.54
CA GLU A 110 -22.70 28.14 -16.45
C GLU A 110 -23.01 27.72 -17.89
#